data_AF-A0A836RGM8-F1
#
_entry.id   AF-A0A836RGM8-F1
#
_cell.length_a   1.000
_cell.length_b   1.000
_cell.length_c   1.000
_cell.angle_alpha   90.00
_cell.angle_beta   90.00
_cell.angle_gamma   90.00
#
_symmetry.space_group_name_H-M   'P 1'
#
loop_
_entity.id
_entity.type
_entity.pdbx_description
1 polymer ?
#
loop_
_entity_poly.entity_id
_entity_poly.type
_entity_poly.pdbx_seq_one_letter_code
_entity_poly.pdbx_strand_id
1 'polypeptide(L)' 'NLTEPEMADRLARRKAKNILATRAEVVVTANAGCALQIEAALRETGRRLWVAHPMELLDLSYRHRRPPTVFH' A
#
# COMPACT_ATOMS: atom_id res chain seq x y z
N ASN A 1 -9.65 -7.24 -12.14
CA ASN A 1 -10.41 -8.29 -11.42
C ASN A 1 -11.71 -8.67 -12.14
N LEU A 2 -11.87 -8.41 -13.45
CA LEU A 2 -13.15 -8.67 -14.15
C LEU A 2 -13.06 -9.82 -15.15
N THR A 3 -11.87 -10.10 -15.67
CA THR A 3 -11.63 -11.17 -16.67
C THR A 3 -10.98 -12.41 -16.08
N GLU A 4 -10.10 -12.26 -15.08
CA GLU A 4 -9.38 -13.40 -14.51
C GLU A 4 -9.08 -13.20 -13.00
N PRO A 5 -10.05 -13.53 -12.13
CA PRO A 5 -9.98 -13.17 -10.71
C PRO A 5 -8.91 -13.94 -9.94
N GLU A 6 -8.72 -15.23 -10.20
CA GLU A 6 -7.70 -16.02 -9.50
C GLU A 6 -6.27 -15.53 -9.75
N MET A 7 -5.98 -15.14 -10.99
CA MET A 7 -4.68 -14.60 -11.36
C MET A 7 -4.45 -13.24 -10.71
N ALA A 8 -5.49 -12.39 -10.67
CA ALA A 8 -5.45 -11.11 -9.97
C ALA A 8 -5.16 -11.30 -8.47
N ASP A 9 -5.82 -12.26 -7.81
CA ASP A 9 -5.57 -12.59 -6.40
C ASP A 9 -4.16 -13.10 -6.16
N ARG A 10 -3.66 -14.01 -7.01
CA ARG A 10 -2.26 -14.50 -6.93
C ARG A 10 -1.26 -13.35 -7.04
N LEU A 11 -1.48 -12.42 -7.97
CA LEU A 11 -0.62 -11.24 -8.14
C LEU A 11 -0.71 -10.30 -6.93
N ALA A 12 -1.91 -10.07 -6.41
CA ALA A 12 -2.13 -9.22 -5.24
C ALA A 12 -1.38 -9.75 -4.00
N ARG A 13 -1.54 -11.04 -3.69
CA ARG A 13 -0.82 -11.72 -2.59
C ARG A 13 0.69 -11.65 -2.78
N ARG A 14 1.20 -11.88 -4.00
CA ARG A 14 2.62 -11.78 -4.32
C ARG A 14 3.15 -10.36 -4.09
N LYS A 15 2.40 -9.34 -4.50
CA LYS A 15 2.77 -7.93 -4.31
C LYS A 15 2.83 -7.56 -2.83
N ALA A 16 1.82 -7.94 -2.04
CA ALA A 16 1.81 -7.73 -0.59
C ALA A 16 3.01 -8.41 0.10
N LYS A 17 3.30 -9.68 -0.24
CA LYS A 17 4.46 -10.40 0.30
C LYS A 17 5.77 -9.66 0.01
N ASN A 18 5.96 -9.19 -1.22
CA ASN A 18 7.17 -8.47 -1.61
C ASN A 18 7.29 -7.12 -0.91
N ILE A 19 6.19 -6.38 -0.77
CA ILE A 19 6.15 -5.13 0.00
C ILE A 19 6.55 -5.38 1.44
N LEU A 20 5.96 -6.38 2.11
CA LEU A 20 6.28 -6.68 3.51
C LEU A 20 7.73 -7.14 3.70
N ALA A 21 8.31 -7.84 2.72
CA ALA A 21 9.70 -8.28 2.76
C ALA A 21 10.72 -7.13 2.78
N THR A 22 10.36 -5.93 2.27
CA THR A 22 11.25 -4.76 2.33
C THR A 22 11.35 -4.16 3.72
N ARG A 23 10.43 -4.49 4.63
CA ARG A 23 10.23 -3.82 5.93
C ARG A 23 9.92 -2.32 5.80
N ALA A 24 9.40 -1.88 4.66
CA ALA A 24 8.97 -0.50 4.50
C ALA A 24 7.77 -0.18 5.40
N GLU A 25 7.78 1.01 5.98
CA GLU A 25 6.68 1.55 6.78
C GLU A 25 5.63 2.25 5.91
N VAL A 26 6.02 2.62 4.69
CA VAL A 26 5.21 3.40 3.74
C VAL A 26 5.37 2.84 2.33
N VAL A 27 4.25 2.77 1.59
CA VAL A 27 4.23 2.52 0.14
C VAL A 27 3.63 3.73 -0.55
N VAL A 28 4.35 4.31 -1.51
CA VAL A 28 3.89 5.48 -2.26
C VAL A 28 3.44 5.07 -3.67
N THR A 29 2.26 5.48 -4.10
CA THR A 29 1.73 5.22 -5.44
C THR A 29 0.80 6.35 -5.92
N ALA A 30 0.98 6.80 -7.17
CA ALA A 30 0.08 7.78 -7.79
C ALA A 30 -1.17 7.14 -8.42
N ASN A 31 -1.17 5.82 -8.60
CA ASN A 31 -2.28 5.11 -9.22
C ASN A 31 -3.28 4.67 -8.14
N ALA A 32 -4.47 5.26 -8.14
CA ALA A 32 -5.54 4.98 -7.17
C ALA A 32 -5.97 3.50 -7.18
N GLY A 33 -6.01 2.86 -8.35
CA GLY A 33 -6.31 1.42 -8.47
C GLY A 33 -5.25 0.56 -7.78
N CYS A 34 -3.96 0.91 -7.95
CA CYS A 34 -2.87 0.26 -7.24
C CYS A 34 -2.97 0.49 -5.73
N ALA A 35 -3.32 1.69 -5.27
CA ALA A 35 -3.49 1.99 -3.85
C ALA A 35 -4.56 1.07 -3.24
N LEU A 36 -5.76 1.03 -3.84
CA LEU A 36 -6.88 0.18 -3.40
C LEU A 36 -6.51 -1.31 -3.37
N GLN A 37 -5.84 -1.81 -4.42
CA GLN A 37 -5.43 -3.21 -4.48
C GLN A 37 -4.35 -3.57 -3.46
N ILE A 38 -3.38 -2.68 -3.24
CA ILE A 38 -2.33 -2.88 -2.24
C ILE A 38 -2.96 -2.88 -0.85
N GLU A 39 -3.80 -1.90 -0.53
CA GLU A 39 -4.49 -1.86 0.77
C GLU A 39 -5.33 -3.11 1.01
N ALA A 40 -6.11 -3.56 0.04
CA ALA A 40 -6.92 -4.77 0.16
C ALA A 40 -6.04 -6.00 0.43
N ALA A 41 -4.98 -6.18 -0.36
CA ALA A 41 -4.05 -7.30 -0.22
C ALA A 41 -3.32 -7.28 1.14
N LEU A 42 -2.98 -6.11 1.66
CA LEU A 42 -2.32 -5.98 2.96
C LEU A 42 -3.27 -6.27 4.11
N ARG A 43 -4.54 -5.84 4.03
CA ARG A 43 -5.56 -6.17 5.04
C ARG A 43 -5.70 -7.68 5.24
N GLU A 44 -5.62 -8.47 4.16
CA GLU A 44 -5.65 -9.94 4.24
C GLU A 44 -4.46 -10.54 4.99
N THR A 45 -3.32 -9.85 5.04
CA THR A 45 -2.12 -10.32 5.78
C THR A 45 -2.14 -9.94 7.26
N GLY A 46 -3.17 -9.20 7.71
CA GLY A 46 -3.24 -8.63 9.05
C GLY A 46 -2.19 -7.55 9.32
N ARG A 47 -1.42 -7.13 8.32
CA ARG A 47 -0.45 -6.03 8.44
C ARG A 47 -1.06 -4.74 7.92
N ARG A 48 -0.80 -3.65 8.65
CA ARG A 48 -1.13 -2.30 8.22
C ARG A 48 0.17 -1.53 7.97
N LEU A 49 0.21 -0.84 6.84
CA LEU A 49 1.26 0.11 6.46
C LEU A 49 0.60 1.28 5.75
N TRP A 50 1.26 2.43 5.73
CA TRP A 50 0.68 3.62 5.12
C TRP A 50 0.84 3.54 3.60
N VAL A 51 -0.27 3.37 2.88
CA VAL A 51 -0.30 3.48 1.42
C VAL A 51 -0.67 4.91 1.08
N ALA A 52 0.28 5.65 0.52
CA ALA A 52 0.18 7.09 0.32
C ALA A 52 0.20 7.47 -1.15
N HIS A 53 -0.51 8.53 -1.51
CA HIS A 53 -0.30 9.27 -2.74
C HIS A 53 0.94 10.18 -2.60
N PRO A 54 1.77 10.37 -3.66
CA PRO A 54 2.93 11.26 -3.60
C PRO A 54 2.61 12.67 -3.10
N MET A 55 1.43 13.20 -3.45
CA MET A 55 0.99 14.52 -2.99
C MET A 55 0.77 14.60 -1.47
N GLU A 56 0.35 13.51 -0.82
CA GLU A 56 0.22 13.49 0.65
C GLU A 56 1.61 13.58 1.31
N LEU A 57 2.60 12.90 0.74
CA LEU A 57 3.98 12.97 1.23
C LEU A 57 4.56 14.38 1.06
N LEU A 58 4.29 15.03 -0.07
CA LEU A 58 4.70 16.41 -0.32
C LEU A 58 4.00 17.40 0.63
N ASP A 59 2.69 17.23 0.87
CA ASP A 59 1.93 18.06 1.82
C ASP A 59 2.51 17.96 3.23
N LEU A 60 2.79 16.74 3.70
CA LEU A 60 3.43 16.53 5.00
C LEU A 60 4.80 17.19 5.08
N SER A 61 5.62 17.05 4.03
CA SER A 61 6.96 17.67 3.95
C SER A 61 6.89 19.19 4.06
N TYR A 62 6.03 19.83 3.25
CA TYR A 62 5.86 21.28 3.26
C TYR A 62 5.27 21.81 4.57
N ARG A 63 4.52 20.99 5.30
CA ARG A 63 3.96 21.34 6.61
C ARG A 63 4.84 20.90 7.79
N HIS A 64 6.02 20.36 7.53
CA HIS A 64 6.91 19.78 8.55
C HIS A 64 6.22 18.74 9.46
N ARG A 65 5.29 17.96 8.90
CA ARG A 65 4.55 16.90 9.60
C ARG A 65 5.14 15.53 9.25
N ARG A 66 5.00 14.57 10.19
CA ARG A 66 5.41 13.19 9.96
C ARG A 66 4.27 12.35 9.38
N PRO A 67 4.59 11.28 8.63
CA PRO A 67 3.64 10.23 8.25
C PRO A 67 2.84 9.70 9.45
N PRO A 68 1.57 9.31 9.27
CA PRO A 68 0.81 8.65 10.32
C PRO A 68 1.49 7.34 10.74
N THR A 69 1.60 7.11 12.04
CA THR A 69 2.11 5.85 12.58
C THR A 69 1.04 4.77 12.42
N VAL A 70 1.34 3.70 11.69
CA VAL A 70 0.44 2.57 11.50
C VAL A 70 0.92 1.44 12.40
N PHE A 71 0.18 1.17 13.48
CA PHE A 71 0.54 0.12 14.45
C PHE A 71 0.15 -1.28 13.94
N HIS A 72 0.90 -2.29 14.39
CA HIS A 72 0.75 -3.72 14.09
C HIS A 72 -0.37 -4.39 14.88
#